data_AF-A0AA48LC02-F1
#
_entry.id   AF-A0AA48LC02-F1
#
_cell.length_a   1.000
_cell.length_b   1.000
_cell.length_c   1.000
_cell.angle_alpha   90.00
_cell.angle_beta   90.00
_cell.angle_gamma   90.00
#
_symmetry.space_group_name_H-M   'P 1'
#
loop_
_entity.id
_entity.type
_entity.pdbx_description
1 polymer ?
#
loop_
_entity_poly.entity_id
_entity_poly.type
_entity_poly.pdbx_seq_one_letter_code
_entity_poly.pdbx_strand_id
1 'polypeptide(L)'
;MCFKCSLFRYDKPMKAYKRIPKGFTLIELIITLAILGLILAISVPNYMEVRSKSELRADLATIALVENTEDHYLSMNKTHSFDVSIEQNASNFQDSLDNLTSLIFPVHFNVVTNIHWAKEDNRWYIAYDTTSSGQDENTDEDEDEDENGDDDLPDHPEWDPNQDHYNGGDRVIHQGRVFEARYWTNDEPGLLGNPWNEITDEWRNFNQYDAGAIVTHNGAQFKAREYINPGAPAPGNLSGTWDEITAEWRNFNVYQTGNTVEYNNHTYRAKWYTKNDTPGTANVWELIN
;
A
#
# COMPACT_ATOMS: atom_id res chain seq x y z
N MET A 1 23.63 -97.63 15.18
CA MET A 1 22.86 -97.18 16.37
C MET A 1 23.21 -95.72 16.66
N CYS A 2 22.31 -94.96 17.30
CA CYS A 2 22.53 -93.56 17.64
C CYS A 2 23.18 -93.43 19.03
N PHE A 3 24.08 -92.46 19.20
CA PHE A 3 24.36 -91.87 20.51
C PHE A 3 24.39 -90.34 20.41
N LYS A 4 23.62 -89.68 21.28
CA LYS A 4 23.60 -88.23 21.48
C LYS A 4 24.85 -87.79 22.24
N CYS A 5 25.42 -86.63 21.89
CA CYS A 5 26.06 -85.76 22.88
C CYS A 5 25.91 -84.28 22.51
N SER A 6 25.90 -83.43 23.53
CA SER A 6 25.51 -82.01 23.56
C SER A 6 26.10 -81.09 22.49
N LEU A 7 25.23 -80.33 21.82
CA LEU A 7 25.56 -79.01 21.26
C LEU A 7 25.74 -78.01 22.42
N PHE A 8 26.99 -77.68 22.78
CA PHE A 8 27.27 -76.62 23.73
C PHE A 8 27.33 -75.26 23.00
N ARG A 9 26.24 -74.51 23.07
CA ARG A 9 26.06 -73.24 22.35
C ARG A 9 26.70 -72.08 23.11
N TYR A 10 27.88 -71.66 22.68
CA TYR A 10 28.64 -70.57 23.32
C TYR A 10 28.24 -69.19 22.76
N ASP A 11 27.04 -68.73 23.09
CA ASP A 11 26.57 -67.39 22.71
C ASP A 11 27.34 -66.31 23.50
N LYS A 12 28.30 -65.65 22.86
CA LYS A 12 29.05 -64.52 23.44
C LYS A 12 28.11 -63.32 23.60
N PRO A 13 27.92 -62.74 24.81
CA PRO A 13 27.09 -61.55 24.97
C PRO A 13 27.75 -60.35 24.29
N MET A 14 27.09 -59.80 23.27
CA MET A 14 27.49 -58.53 22.67
C MET A 14 27.36 -57.41 23.71
N LYS A 15 28.48 -56.79 24.09
CA LYS A 15 28.48 -55.63 24.98
C LYS A 15 27.79 -54.46 24.28
N ALA A 16 26.56 -54.16 24.66
CA ALA A 16 25.85 -52.97 24.22
C ALA A 16 26.65 -51.71 24.61
N TYR A 17 27.20 -51.01 23.62
CA TYR A 17 27.99 -49.82 23.85
C TYR A 17 27.07 -48.66 24.25
N LYS A 18 26.96 -48.42 25.57
CA LYS A 18 26.17 -47.31 26.14
C LYS A 18 26.75 -45.98 25.65
N ARG A 19 26.11 -45.39 24.64
CA ARG A 19 26.49 -44.06 24.12
C ARG A 19 26.39 -43.05 25.26
N ILE A 20 27.52 -42.47 25.64
CA ILE A 20 27.57 -41.34 26.57
C ILE A 20 27.00 -40.13 25.81
N PRO A 21 25.96 -39.45 26.32
CA PRO A 21 25.50 -38.21 25.72
C PRO A 21 26.63 -37.18 25.86
N LYS A 22 27.14 -36.68 24.73
CA LYS A 22 28.09 -35.56 24.74
C LYS A 22 27.32 -34.31 25.14
N GLY A 23 27.71 -33.68 26.25
CA GLY A 23 27.26 -32.33 26.57
C GLY A 23 27.84 -31.33 25.57
N PHE A 24 27.15 -30.19 25.38
CA PHE A 24 27.62 -29.09 24.56
C PHE A 24 29.03 -28.65 24.97
N THR A 25 29.88 -28.37 23.99
CA THR A 25 31.23 -27.90 24.25
C THR A 25 31.26 -26.37 24.36
N LEU A 26 32.14 -25.83 25.20
CA LEU A 26 32.22 -24.37 25.41
C LEU A 26 32.65 -23.63 24.12
N ILE A 27 33.47 -24.26 23.27
CA ILE A 27 33.86 -23.75 21.95
C ILE A 27 32.68 -23.67 20.96
N GLU A 28 31.80 -24.66 20.97
CA GLU A 28 30.58 -24.73 20.15
C GLU A 28 29.59 -23.63 20.55
N LEU A 29 29.43 -23.36 21.85
CA LEU A 29 28.65 -22.23 22.35
C LEU A 29 29.22 -20.88 21.84
N ILE A 30 30.53 -20.67 21.95
CA ILE A 30 31.17 -19.43 21.46
C ILE A 30 31.01 -19.26 19.94
N ILE A 31 31.17 -20.33 19.16
CA ILE A 31 31.01 -20.28 17.70
C ILE A 31 29.55 -19.97 17.30
N THR A 32 28.56 -20.59 17.96
CA THR A 32 27.15 -20.30 17.68
C THR A 32 26.78 -18.84 18.00
N LEU A 33 27.26 -18.28 19.11
CA LEU A 33 27.05 -16.87 19.46
C LEU A 33 27.73 -15.91 18.46
N ALA A 34 28.93 -16.24 17.98
CA ALA A 34 29.62 -15.44 16.98
C ALA A 34 28.87 -15.42 15.62
N ILE A 35 28.34 -16.57 15.19
CA ILE A 35 27.54 -16.69 13.96
C ILE A 35 26.19 -15.95 14.11
N LEU A 36 25.51 -16.09 15.25
CA LEU A 36 24.26 -15.37 15.53
C LEU A 36 24.48 -13.85 15.54
N GLY A 37 25.57 -13.37 16.13
CA GLY A 37 25.93 -11.94 16.10
C GLY A 37 26.14 -11.41 14.68
N LEU A 38 26.82 -12.17 13.82
CA LEU A 38 27.02 -11.81 12.41
C LEU A 38 25.69 -11.72 11.64
N ILE A 39 24.79 -12.71 11.83
CA ILE A 39 23.48 -12.74 11.17
C ILE A 39 22.62 -11.56 11.63
N LEU A 40 22.58 -11.28 12.94
CA LEU A 40 21.82 -10.15 13.49
C LEU A 40 22.33 -8.80 13.00
N ALA A 41 23.65 -8.61 12.89
CA ALA A 41 24.25 -7.37 12.40
C ALA A 41 23.81 -7.02 10.96
N ILE A 42 23.58 -8.04 10.11
CA ILE A 42 23.07 -7.87 8.75
C ILE A 42 21.53 -7.76 8.73
N SER A 43 20.83 -8.55 9.56
CA SER A 43 19.37 -8.67 9.52
C SER A 43 18.61 -7.51 10.19
N VAL A 44 19.16 -6.89 11.24
CA VAL A 44 18.47 -5.83 12.01
C VAL A 44 18.14 -4.57 11.18
N PRO A 45 19.07 -3.96 10.41
CA PRO A 45 18.75 -2.74 9.67
C PRO A 45 17.63 -2.96 8.64
N ASN A 46 17.72 -4.05 7.85
CA ASN A 46 16.73 -4.36 6.82
C ASN A 46 15.34 -4.69 7.41
N TYR A 47 15.28 -5.27 8.62
CA TYR A 47 14.03 -5.69 9.25
C TYR A 47 13.11 -4.50 9.59
N MET A 48 13.66 -3.34 9.98
CA MET A 48 12.85 -2.15 10.26
C MET A 48 12.18 -1.60 9.00
N GLU A 49 12.92 -1.52 7.90
CA GLU A 49 12.40 -1.04 6.61
C GLU A 49 11.34 -1.98 6.03
N VAL A 50 11.59 -3.30 6.08
CA VAL A 50 10.62 -4.32 5.65
C VAL A 50 9.35 -4.25 6.51
N ARG A 51 9.46 -4.07 7.82
CA ARG A 51 8.30 -3.95 8.71
C ARG A 51 7.44 -2.73 8.35
N SER A 52 8.02 -1.53 8.30
CA SER A 52 7.27 -0.31 7.95
C SER A 52 6.61 -0.41 6.57
N LYS A 53 7.29 -0.99 5.57
CA LYS A 53 6.74 -1.26 4.23
C LYS A 53 5.71 -2.41 4.19
N SER A 54 5.59 -3.21 5.24
CA SER A 54 4.54 -4.23 5.39
C SER A 54 3.32 -3.69 6.12
N GLU A 55 3.52 -2.80 7.08
CA GLU A 55 2.45 -2.09 7.80
C GLU A 55 1.70 -1.17 6.82
N LEU A 56 2.41 -0.26 6.14
CA LEU A 56 1.83 0.61 5.11
C LEU A 56 1.11 -0.16 3.98
N ARG A 57 1.57 -1.36 3.62
CA ARG A 57 0.89 -2.21 2.62
C ARG A 57 -0.33 -2.94 3.18
N ALA A 58 -0.36 -3.27 4.46
CA ALA A 58 -1.55 -3.81 5.10
C ALA A 58 -2.63 -2.73 5.24
N ASP A 59 -2.22 -1.50 5.55
CA ASP A 59 -3.12 -0.34 5.64
C ASP A 59 -3.70 -0.01 4.25
N LEU A 60 -2.88 0.12 3.21
CA LEU A 60 -3.35 0.30 1.83
C LEU A 60 -4.26 -0.84 1.34
N ALA A 61 -3.94 -2.10 1.65
CA ALA A 61 -4.81 -3.23 1.31
C ALA A 61 -6.13 -3.23 2.09
N THR A 62 -6.19 -2.58 3.25
CA THR A 62 -7.41 -2.40 4.03
C THR A 62 -8.26 -1.25 3.46
N ILE A 63 -7.63 -0.16 3.04
CA ILE A 63 -8.31 0.96 2.35
C ILE A 63 -8.94 0.48 1.04
N ALA A 64 -8.16 -0.20 0.19
CA ALA A 64 -8.65 -0.76 -1.08
C ALA A 64 -9.76 -1.81 -0.87
N LEU A 65 -9.78 -2.52 0.28
CA LEU A 65 -10.89 -3.41 0.62
C LEU A 65 -12.17 -2.65 0.93
N VAL A 66 -12.10 -1.52 1.66
CA VAL A 66 -13.26 -0.65 1.93
C VAL A 66 -13.81 -0.09 0.62
N GLU A 67 -12.95 0.52 -0.20
CA GLU A 67 -13.25 1.04 -1.54
C GLU A 67 -13.98 0.00 -2.42
N ASN A 68 -13.42 -1.22 -2.54
CA ASN A 68 -14.06 -2.31 -3.30
C ASN A 68 -15.41 -2.77 -2.70
N THR A 69 -15.61 -2.67 -1.38
CA THR A 69 -16.91 -2.97 -0.77
C THR A 69 -17.93 -1.84 -0.97
N GLU A 70 -17.47 -0.61 -1.09
CA GLU A 70 -18.31 0.57 -1.36
C GLU A 70 -18.75 0.62 -2.82
N ASP A 71 -17.84 0.40 -3.78
CA ASP A 71 -18.17 0.19 -5.20
C ASP A 71 -19.24 -0.90 -5.38
N HIS A 72 -19.07 -2.01 -4.67
CA HIS A 72 -20.04 -3.11 -4.68
C HIS A 72 -21.40 -2.68 -4.09
N TYR A 73 -21.42 -1.88 -3.02
CA TYR A 73 -22.65 -1.34 -2.42
C TYR A 73 -23.36 -0.33 -3.35
N LEU A 74 -22.60 0.61 -3.92
CA LEU A 74 -23.03 1.57 -4.94
C LEU A 74 -23.68 0.86 -6.13
N SER A 75 -23.09 -0.23 -6.61
CA SER A 75 -23.64 -1.02 -7.72
C SER A 75 -25.03 -1.62 -7.44
N MET A 76 -25.37 -1.83 -6.15
CA MET A 76 -26.65 -2.38 -5.72
C MET A 76 -27.68 -1.30 -5.37
N ASN A 77 -27.29 -0.30 -4.59
CA ASN A 77 -28.21 0.68 -4.00
C ASN A 77 -28.20 2.05 -4.67
N LYS A 78 -27.20 2.37 -5.51
CA LYS A 78 -27.00 3.66 -6.21
C LYS A 78 -26.81 4.88 -5.29
N THR A 79 -26.38 4.63 -4.06
CA THR A 79 -25.98 5.62 -3.05
C THR A 79 -24.74 5.07 -2.35
N HIS A 80 -23.89 5.95 -1.81
CA HIS A 80 -22.78 5.52 -0.96
C HIS A 80 -23.29 4.82 0.30
N SER A 81 -22.40 4.13 1.02
CA SER A 81 -22.78 3.51 2.30
C SER A 81 -23.03 4.55 3.41
N PHE A 82 -22.57 5.78 3.21
CA PHE A 82 -22.66 6.90 4.14
C PHE A 82 -23.87 7.82 3.84
N ASP A 83 -24.27 7.94 2.57
CA ASP A 83 -25.53 8.58 2.11
C ASP A 83 -26.80 7.95 2.70
N VAL A 84 -26.68 6.76 3.31
CA VAL A 84 -27.81 6.03 3.89
C VAL A 84 -28.32 6.80 5.10
N SER A 85 -29.29 7.67 4.86
CA SER A 85 -30.15 8.27 5.88
C SER A 85 -30.87 7.15 6.64
N ILE A 86 -30.27 6.74 7.76
CA ILE A 86 -30.87 5.75 8.66
C ILE A 86 -32.05 6.42 9.38
N GLU A 87 -33.24 6.33 8.77
CA GLU A 87 -34.48 6.54 9.50
C GLU A 87 -34.52 5.54 10.67
N GLN A 88 -34.17 6.01 11.86
CA GLN A 88 -34.42 5.32 13.13
C GLN A 88 -35.92 5.40 13.47
N ASN A 89 -36.73 4.85 12.58
CA ASN A 89 -38.16 4.70 12.77
C ASN A 89 -38.38 3.81 14.00
N ALA A 90 -39.21 4.26 14.95
CA ALA A 90 -39.45 3.56 16.21
C ALA A 90 -39.95 2.12 16.01
N SER A 91 -40.62 1.83 14.89
CA SER A 91 -41.03 0.46 14.51
C SER A 91 -39.86 -0.52 14.37
N ASN A 92 -38.68 -0.05 13.94
CA ASN A 92 -37.48 -0.87 13.75
C ASN A 92 -36.81 -1.24 15.09
N PHE A 93 -37.14 -0.54 16.17
CA PHE A 93 -36.62 -0.77 17.52
C PHE A 93 -37.69 -1.24 18.52
N GLN A 94 -38.94 -1.48 18.08
CA GLN A 94 -40.09 -1.74 18.96
C GLN A 94 -39.85 -2.87 19.97
N ASP A 95 -39.27 -4.00 19.53
CA ASP A 95 -38.92 -5.15 20.37
C ASP A 95 -37.94 -4.82 21.51
N SER A 96 -37.23 -3.68 21.43
CA SER A 96 -36.33 -3.16 22.47
C SER A 96 -36.96 -2.04 23.31
N LEU A 97 -37.92 -1.27 22.77
CA LEU A 97 -38.63 -0.23 23.53
C LEU A 97 -39.53 -0.82 24.63
N ASP A 98 -40.15 -1.98 24.38
CA ASP A 98 -41.08 -2.62 25.33
C ASP A 98 -40.41 -3.03 26.65
N ASN A 99 -39.07 -3.19 26.69
CA ASN A 99 -38.31 -3.40 27.93
C ASN A 99 -37.91 -2.10 28.66
N LEU A 100 -37.72 -0.99 27.92
CA LEU A 100 -37.20 0.28 28.48
C LEU A 100 -38.31 1.25 28.91
N THR A 101 -39.48 1.20 28.26
CA THR A 101 -40.64 2.07 28.55
C THR A 101 -41.23 1.91 29.96
N SER A 102 -40.83 0.89 30.72
CA SER A 102 -41.22 0.70 32.12
C SER A 102 -40.50 1.63 33.12
N LEU A 103 -39.43 2.31 32.72
CA LEU A 103 -38.55 3.10 33.59
C LEU A 103 -38.62 4.62 33.36
N ILE A 104 -39.84 5.17 33.49
CA ILE A 104 -40.16 6.56 33.87
C ILE A 104 -39.21 7.65 33.31
N PHE A 105 -39.16 7.83 31.99
CA PHE A 105 -39.01 9.13 31.29
C PHE A 105 -39.44 8.97 29.83
N PRO A 106 -39.91 10.03 29.13
CA PRO A 106 -40.11 9.97 27.70
C PRO A 106 -38.74 9.87 27.00
N VAL A 107 -38.52 8.78 26.26
CA VAL A 107 -37.32 8.62 25.43
C VAL A 107 -37.54 9.43 24.15
N HIS A 108 -36.82 10.54 24.03
CA HIS A 108 -36.78 11.34 22.80
C HIS A 108 -35.72 10.75 21.87
N PHE A 109 -36.16 10.28 20.70
CA PHE A 109 -35.28 9.88 19.62
C PHE A 109 -35.03 11.11 18.74
N ASN A 110 -33.80 11.58 18.73
CA ASN A 110 -33.39 12.63 17.79
C ASN A 110 -33.06 11.97 16.45
N VAL A 111 -33.59 12.52 15.35
CA VAL A 111 -33.08 12.18 14.02
C VAL A 111 -31.70 12.83 13.89
N VAL A 112 -30.76 12.06 13.36
CA VAL A 112 -29.35 12.41 13.26
C VAL A 112 -28.94 12.32 11.79
N THR A 113 -28.29 13.37 11.29
CA THR A 113 -27.82 13.49 9.90
C THR A 113 -26.32 13.79 9.87
N ASN A 114 -25.69 13.68 8.69
CA ASN A 114 -24.30 14.09 8.44
C ASN A 114 -23.30 13.48 9.45
N ILE A 115 -23.38 12.16 9.66
CA ILE A 115 -22.51 11.44 10.61
C ILE A 115 -21.10 11.33 10.02
N HIS A 116 -20.14 12.06 10.59
CA HIS A 116 -18.77 12.14 10.10
C HIS A 116 -17.74 11.98 11.25
N TRP A 117 -16.47 11.81 10.89
CA TRP A 117 -15.36 11.76 11.85
C TRP A 117 -14.76 13.14 12.04
N ALA A 118 -14.78 13.66 13.26
CA ALA A 118 -14.21 14.96 13.61
C ALA A 118 -13.04 14.80 14.60
N LYS A 119 -12.20 15.83 14.71
CA LYS A 119 -10.95 15.77 15.48
C LYS A 119 -10.70 17.05 16.29
N GLU A 120 -10.68 16.92 17.61
CA GLU A 120 -10.40 18.00 18.57
C GLU A 120 -9.37 17.52 19.60
N ASP A 121 -8.46 18.41 20.06
CA ASP A 121 -7.37 18.06 21.00
C ASP A 121 -6.61 16.77 20.63
N ASN A 122 -6.35 16.61 19.32
CA ASN A 122 -5.72 15.44 18.70
C ASN A 122 -6.40 14.08 19.02
N ARG A 123 -7.70 14.08 19.31
CA ARG A 123 -8.54 12.89 19.50
C ARG A 123 -9.67 12.89 18.48
N TRP A 124 -9.95 11.72 17.93
CA TRP A 124 -11.07 11.50 17.01
C TRP A 124 -12.37 11.26 17.78
N TYR A 125 -13.47 11.80 17.28
CA TYR A 125 -14.83 11.54 17.73
C TYR A 125 -15.77 11.44 16.53
N ILE A 126 -16.97 10.91 16.75
CA ILE A 126 -18.04 10.91 15.74
C ILE A 126 -18.85 12.17 15.97
N ALA A 127 -18.87 13.05 14.97
CA ALA A 127 -19.70 14.24 14.91
C ALA A 127 -20.94 13.97 14.04
N TYR A 128 -21.98 14.75 14.27
CA TYR A 128 -23.26 14.63 13.57
C TYR A 128 -24.15 15.85 13.82
N ASP A 129 -25.08 16.09 12.91
CA ASP A 129 -26.07 17.17 13.04
C ASP A 129 -27.36 16.70 13.70
N THR A 130 -28.02 17.63 14.41
CA THR A 130 -29.35 17.41 15.00
C THR A 130 -30.32 18.49 14.52
N THR A 131 -31.38 18.08 13.82
CA THR A 131 -32.43 18.99 13.31
C THR A 131 -33.39 19.42 14.42
N SER A 132 -32.99 20.41 15.24
CA SER A 132 -33.84 21.01 16.27
C SER A 132 -34.73 22.13 15.71
N SER A 133 -36.04 21.89 15.60
CA SER A 133 -36.99 22.89 15.09
C SER A 133 -37.38 23.94 16.15
N GLY A 134 -36.85 25.16 16.03
CA GLY A 134 -37.26 26.33 16.83
C GLY A 134 -36.55 27.61 16.40
N GLN A 135 -37.31 28.63 15.98
CA GLN A 135 -36.82 29.98 15.70
C GLN A 135 -36.42 30.72 17.00
N ASP A 136 -35.54 31.72 16.89
CA ASP A 136 -35.79 33.09 17.37
C ASP A 136 -34.64 34.07 16.96
N GLU A 137 -34.84 34.69 15.79
CA GLU A 137 -34.38 36.01 15.28
C GLU A 137 -33.01 36.66 15.66
N ASN A 138 -32.23 36.90 14.59
CA ASN A 138 -31.48 38.13 14.24
C ASN A 138 -30.23 38.58 15.01
N THR A 139 -29.08 38.47 14.34
CA THR A 139 -28.32 39.66 13.86
C THR A 139 -27.73 39.40 12.48
N ASP A 140 -27.97 40.34 11.57
CA ASP A 140 -27.38 40.60 10.23
C ASP A 140 -25.86 40.24 10.15
N GLU A 141 -25.26 39.82 9.03
CA GLU A 141 -25.44 40.22 7.61
C GLU A 141 -25.18 39.06 6.59
N ASP A 142 -25.69 39.24 5.36
CA ASP A 142 -25.35 38.63 4.05
C ASP A 142 -25.61 37.12 3.71
N GLU A 143 -26.54 36.93 2.74
CA GLU A 143 -26.88 35.75 1.91
C GLU A 143 -25.80 35.56 0.78
N ASP A 144 -25.59 34.46 0.04
CA ASP A 144 -26.25 33.15 -0.21
C ASP A 144 -25.17 31.99 -0.11
N GLU A 145 -25.41 30.72 0.23
CA GLU A 145 -25.99 29.59 -0.57
C GLU A 145 -25.47 29.53 -2.05
N ASP A 146 -24.93 28.45 -2.65
CA ASP A 146 -24.89 26.98 -2.49
C ASP A 146 -23.51 26.44 -3.08
N GLU A 147 -23.08 25.17 -3.24
CA GLU A 147 -23.63 23.80 -3.16
C GLU A 147 -22.47 22.76 -2.97
N ASN A 148 -22.55 21.83 -1.98
CA ASN A 148 -21.88 20.48 -1.90
C ASN A 148 -20.32 20.27 -1.84
N GLY A 149 -19.91 19.07 -1.38
CA GLY A 149 -18.54 18.48 -1.44
C GLY A 149 -17.75 18.63 -0.14
N ASP A 150 -17.49 17.65 0.73
CA ASP A 150 -17.03 16.24 0.61
C ASP A 150 -15.59 16.07 0.06
N ASP A 151 -14.90 15.02 0.53
CA ASP A 151 -13.49 14.66 0.31
C ASP A 151 -12.41 15.62 0.87
N ASP A 152 -12.28 15.63 2.21
CA ASP A 152 -11.15 16.21 2.96
C ASP A 152 -9.85 15.35 2.80
N LEU A 153 -9.41 15.24 1.55
CA LEU A 153 -8.02 15.04 1.16
C LEU A 153 -7.14 16.12 1.84
N PRO A 154 -5.83 15.91 2.03
CA PRO A 154 -5.01 16.80 2.86
C PRO A 154 -5.13 18.27 2.44
N ASP A 155 -5.66 19.10 3.36
CA ASP A 155 -5.91 20.54 3.23
C ASP A 155 -4.86 21.26 2.37
N HIS A 156 -5.24 21.54 1.13
CA HIS A 156 -4.46 22.16 0.08
C HIS A 156 -5.39 23.16 -0.64
N PRO A 157 -5.05 24.46 -0.73
CA PRO A 157 -5.93 25.45 -1.33
C PRO A 157 -6.23 25.13 -2.80
N GLU A 158 -7.43 25.46 -3.27
CA GLU A 158 -7.70 25.41 -4.71
C GLU A 158 -6.78 26.41 -5.45
N TRP A 159 -6.37 26.05 -6.67
CA TRP A 159 -5.57 26.90 -7.53
C TRP A 159 -6.36 28.12 -7.99
N ASP A 160 -6.00 29.29 -7.46
CA ASP A 160 -6.53 30.59 -7.87
C ASP A 160 -5.75 31.14 -9.08
N PRO A 161 -6.39 31.38 -10.23
CA PRO A 161 -5.75 32.03 -11.40
C PRO A 161 -5.35 33.50 -11.15
N ASN A 162 -5.80 34.12 -10.06
CA ASN A 162 -5.47 35.51 -9.70
C ASN A 162 -4.29 35.62 -8.73
N GLN A 163 -3.82 34.49 -8.18
CA GLN A 163 -2.66 34.44 -7.28
C GLN A 163 -1.39 34.87 -8.02
N ASP A 164 -0.66 35.85 -7.48
CA ASP A 164 0.54 36.43 -8.10
C ASP A 164 1.61 35.38 -8.41
N HIS A 165 1.82 34.43 -7.49
CA HIS A 165 2.65 33.24 -7.68
C HIS A 165 2.47 32.17 -6.60
N TYR A 166 2.96 30.98 -6.91
CA TYR A 166 3.26 29.87 -6.01
C TYR A 166 4.78 29.65 -5.96
N ASN A 167 5.28 29.12 -4.84
CA ASN A 167 6.70 28.83 -4.59
C ASN A 167 7.00 27.33 -4.72
N GLY A 168 8.29 26.99 -4.83
CA GLY A 168 8.71 25.58 -4.91
C GLY A 168 8.40 24.83 -3.62
N GLY A 169 7.57 23.78 -3.72
CA GLY A 169 7.03 23.00 -2.60
C GLY A 169 5.59 23.37 -2.21
N ASP A 170 5.03 24.46 -2.75
CA ASP A 170 3.62 24.81 -2.53
C ASP A 170 2.71 23.79 -3.23
N ARG A 171 1.56 23.50 -2.62
CA ARG A 171 0.58 22.53 -3.12
C ARG A 171 -0.79 23.15 -3.31
N VAL A 172 -1.47 22.72 -4.36
CA VAL A 172 -2.82 23.19 -4.72
C VAL A 172 -3.69 22.04 -5.20
N ILE A 173 -5.01 22.19 -5.06
CA ILE A 173 -6.01 21.38 -5.77
C ILE A 173 -6.35 22.08 -7.08
N HIS A 174 -6.38 21.33 -8.19
CA HIS A 174 -6.86 21.83 -9.48
C HIS A 174 -7.57 20.69 -10.22
N GLN A 175 -8.82 20.91 -10.67
CA GLN A 175 -9.65 19.87 -11.30
C GLN A 175 -9.76 18.59 -10.43
N GLY A 176 -9.96 18.76 -9.11
CA GLY A 176 -10.08 17.67 -8.13
C GLY A 176 -8.79 16.87 -7.89
N ARG A 177 -7.61 17.40 -8.25
CA ARG A 177 -6.32 16.69 -8.20
C ARG A 177 -5.24 17.55 -7.56
N VAL A 178 -4.39 16.93 -6.74
CA VAL A 178 -3.31 17.62 -6.03
C VAL A 178 -2.09 17.81 -6.93
N PHE A 179 -1.58 19.04 -6.98
CA PHE A 179 -0.33 19.39 -7.65
C PHE A 179 0.66 20.04 -6.67
N GLU A 180 1.96 19.81 -6.88
CA GLU A 180 3.08 20.44 -6.18
C GLU A 180 3.96 21.23 -7.16
N ALA A 181 4.27 22.48 -6.83
CA ALA A 181 5.11 23.33 -7.66
C ALA A 181 6.60 22.97 -7.49
N ARG A 182 7.30 22.65 -8.59
CA ARG A 182 8.73 22.29 -8.55
C ARG A 182 9.66 23.48 -8.29
N TYR A 183 9.19 24.70 -8.60
CA TYR A 183 9.84 25.99 -8.34
C TYR A 183 8.81 27.12 -8.52
N TRP A 184 9.22 28.37 -8.36
CA TRP A 184 8.35 29.55 -8.52
C TRP A 184 7.53 29.50 -9.82
N THR A 185 6.22 29.80 -9.75
CA THR A 185 5.32 29.74 -10.89
C THR A 185 4.07 30.60 -10.74
N ASN A 186 3.52 31.03 -11.87
CA ASN A 186 2.16 31.54 -12.02
C ASN A 186 1.44 30.86 -13.21
N ASP A 187 1.85 29.63 -13.55
CA ASP A 187 1.27 28.82 -14.62
C ASP A 187 0.11 27.96 -14.10
N GLU A 188 -0.83 27.61 -14.99
CA GLU A 188 -1.91 26.64 -14.71
C GLU A 188 -1.36 25.20 -14.58
N PRO A 189 -1.78 24.41 -13.56
CA PRO A 189 -1.36 23.02 -13.35
C PRO A 189 -1.71 22.05 -14.50
N GLY A 190 -1.13 20.85 -14.48
CA GLY A 190 -1.43 19.77 -15.44
C GLY A 190 -0.99 19.97 -16.91
N LEU A 191 -0.44 21.13 -17.29
CA LEU A 191 0.03 21.43 -18.64
C LEU A 191 1.46 20.94 -18.90
N LEU A 192 1.71 20.33 -20.07
CA LEU A 192 3.03 19.82 -20.44
C LEU A 192 4.07 20.94 -20.56
N GLY A 193 5.09 20.89 -19.70
CA GLY A 193 6.21 21.84 -19.68
C GLY A 193 6.05 22.98 -18.67
N ASN A 194 4.90 23.05 -17.98
CA ASN A 194 4.75 23.88 -16.79
C ASN A 194 5.64 23.34 -15.63
N PRO A 195 5.76 24.05 -14.50
CA PRO A 195 6.58 23.64 -13.37
C PRO A 195 5.85 22.77 -12.34
N TRP A 196 4.62 22.31 -12.61
CA TRP A 196 3.83 21.51 -11.67
C TRP A 196 4.07 20.01 -11.83
N ASN A 197 4.04 19.26 -10.72
CA ASN A 197 3.89 17.81 -10.67
C ASN A 197 2.54 17.47 -10.04
N GLU A 198 1.77 16.54 -10.62
CA GLU A 198 0.64 15.92 -9.91
C GLU A 198 1.15 14.93 -8.87
N ILE A 199 0.60 14.99 -7.66
CA ILE A 199 0.90 14.04 -6.58
C ILE A 199 0.00 12.81 -6.76
N THR A 200 0.53 11.80 -7.45
CA THR A 200 -0.16 10.55 -7.77
C THR A 200 0.84 9.42 -8.02
N ASP A 201 0.43 8.18 -7.76
CA ASP A 201 1.20 6.99 -8.16
C ASP A 201 1.08 6.70 -9.68
N GLU A 202 0.12 7.31 -10.39
CA GLU A 202 -0.08 7.06 -11.83
C GLU A 202 0.86 7.87 -12.74
N TRP A 203 1.26 7.31 -13.87
CA TRP A 203 2.10 8.02 -14.83
C TRP A 203 1.38 9.20 -15.50
N ARG A 204 2.01 10.36 -15.43
CA ARG A 204 1.71 11.58 -16.19
C ARG A 204 2.87 11.94 -17.12
N ASN A 205 2.52 12.50 -18.29
CA ASN A 205 3.48 12.99 -19.28
C ASN A 205 4.10 14.34 -18.89
N PHE A 206 3.41 15.17 -18.11
CA PHE A 206 3.87 16.48 -17.64
C PHE A 206 4.71 16.41 -16.35
N ASN A 207 4.60 15.32 -15.58
CA ASN A 207 5.41 15.13 -14.37
C ASN A 207 6.89 14.91 -14.68
N GLN A 208 7.71 15.31 -13.72
CA GLN A 208 9.12 14.95 -13.58
C GLN A 208 9.28 13.80 -12.57
N TYR A 209 10.23 12.90 -12.82
CA TYR A 209 10.50 11.75 -11.95
C TYR A 209 11.98 11.59 -11.66
N ASP A 210 12.33 11.35 -10.40
CA ASP A 210 13.70 11.04 -10.00
C ASP A 210 14.12 9.61 -10.35
N ALA A 211 15.43 9.40 -10.43
CA ALA A 211 16.01 8.08 -10.66
C ALA A 211 15.60 7.09 -9.57
N GLY A 212 14.78 6.11 -9.93
CA GLY A 212 14.25 5.09 -9.04
C GLY A 212 12.84 5.33 -8.51
N ALA A 213 12.18 6.44 -8.89
CA ALA A 213 10.74 6.64 -8.68
C ALA A 213 9.92 5.50 -9.30
N ILE A 214 8.74 5.22 -8.74
CA ILE A 214 7.84 4.17 -9.19
C ILE A 214 6.52 4.82 -9.62
N VAL A 215 5.94 4.35 -10.73
CA VAL A 215 4.62 4.76 -11.22
C VAL A 215 3.81 3.56 -11.70
N THR A 216 2.50 3.65 -11.65
CA THR A 216 1.57 2.75 -12.35
C THR A 216 1.27 3.29 -13.74
N HIS A 217 1.18 2.41 -14.74
CA HIS A 217 0.71 2.76 -16.08
C HIS A 217 0.05 1.53 -16.73
N ASN A 218 -1.17 1.68 -17.24
CA ASN A 218 -1.97 0.58 -17.82
C ASN A 218 -2.11 -0.65 -16.88
N GLY A 219 -2.15 -0.43 -15.56
CA GLY A 219 -2.26 -1.49 -14.55
C GLY A 219 -0.96 -2.22 -14.19
N ALA A 220 0.19 -1.84 -14.76
CA ALA A 220 1.51 -2.37 -14.40
C ALA A 220 2.37 -1.29 -13.71
N GLN A 221 3.23 -1.70 -12.78
CA GLN A 221 4.16 -0.80 -12.10
C GLN A 221 5.50 -0.71 -12.84
N PHE A 222 6.04 0.49 -12.94
CA PHE A 222 7.29 0.82 -13.63
C PHE A 222 8.21 1.62 -12.73
N LYS A 223 9.52 1.39 -12.86
CA LYS A 223 10.58 2.13 -12.17
C LYS A 223 11.37 3.00 -13.14
N ALA A 224 11.60 4.25 -12.79
CA ALA A 224 12.49 5.15 -13.52
C ALA A 224 13.95 4.67 -13.37
N ARG A 225 14.67 4.45 -14.48
CA ARG A 225 16.11 4.07 -14.43
C ARG A 225 17.05 5.24 -14.12
N GLU A 226 16.64 6.43 -14.53
CA GLU A 226 17.36 7.69 -14.44
C GLU A 226 16.34 8.82 -14.20
N TYR A 227 16.79 10.07 -14.03
CA TYR A 227 15.91 11.22 -13.90
C TYR A 227 15.18 11.51 -15.23
N ILE A 228 13.86 11.71 -15.17
CA ILE A 228 12.96 11.79 -16.31
C ILE A 228 12.35 13.18 -16.38
N ASN A 229 12.58 13.87 -17.49
CA ASN A 229 11.96 15.18 -17.75
C ASN A 229 10.51 15.02 -18.28
N PRO A 230 9.65 16.04 -18.08
CA PRO A 230 8.36 16.13 -18.74
C PRO A 230 8.47 15.92 -20.26
N GLY A 231 7.50 15.22 -20.84
CA GLY A 231 7.46 14.90 -22.27
C GLY A 231 8.31 13.70 -22.70
N ALA A 232 8.99 13.02 -21.77
CA ALA A 232 9.70 11.77 -22.07
C ALA A 232 8.74 10.65 -22.53
N PRO A 233 9.24 9.63 -23.27
CA PRO A 233 8.40 8.51 -23.71
C PRO A 233 7.75 7.76 -22.54
N ALA A 234 6.48 7.40 -22.73
CA ALA A 234 5.69 6.65 -21.75
C ALA A 234 6.33 5.30 -21.36
N PRO A 235 5.99 4.75 -20.18
CA PRO A 235 6.42 3.41 -19.77
C PRO A 235 6.08 2.33 -20.80
N GLY A 236 6.89 1.28 -20.87
CA GLY A 236 6.78 0.22 -21.88
C GLY A 236 7.39 0.54 -23.26
N ASN A 237 7.86 1.77 -23.49
CA ASN A 237 8.54 2.12 -24.75
C ASN A 237 9.99 1.59 -24.78
N LEU A 238 10.37 0.91 -25.87
CA LEU A 238 11.75 0.41 -26.13
C LEU A 238 12.84 1.49 -25.97
N SER A 239 12.55 2.73 -26.36
CA SER A 239 13.43 3.89 -26.22
C SER A 239 13.15 4.73 -24.96
N GLY A 240 12.14 4.37 -24.18
CA GLY A 240 11.81 5.02 -22.90
C GLY A 240 12.77 4.65 -21.78
N THR A 241 12.72 5.42 -20.70
CA THR A 241 13.63 5.38 -19.53
C THR A 241 13.13 4.51 -18.38
N TRP A 242 12.04 3.77 -18.59
CA TRP A 242 11.33 2.95 -17.60
C TRP A 242 11.67 1.46 -17.71
N ASP A 243 11.74 0.76 -16.58
CA ASP A 243 11.69 -0.70 -16.46
C ASP A 243 10.35 -1.12 -15.81
N GLU A 244 9.67 -2.15 -16.32
CA GLU A 244 8.51 -2.76 -15.65
C GLU A 244 8.98 -3.60 -14.44
N ILE A 245 8.29 -3.47 -13.31
CA ILE A 245 8.54 -4.21 -12.07
C ILE A 245 7.84 -5.58 -12.15
N THR A 246 8.44 -6.49 -12.92
CA THR A 246 7.91 -7.85 -13.15
C THR A 246 9.02 -8.90 -13.08
N ALA A 247 8.65 -10.16 -12.83
CA ALA A 247 9.54 -11.30 -12.98
C ALA A 247 9.73 -11.71 -14.45
N GLU A 248 8.78 -11.39 -15.32
CA GLU A 248 8.81 -11.76 -16.73
C GLU A 248 9.86 -10.96 -17.53
N TRP A 249 10.39 -11.55 -18.61
CA TRP A 249 11.22 -10.79 -19.54
C TRP A 249 10.39 -9.75 -20.31
N ARG A 250 10.91 -8.52 -20.34
CA ARG A 250 10.42 -7.40 -21.15
C ARG A 250 11.53 -6.92 -22.07
N ASN A 251 11.19 -6.61 -23.30
CA ASN A 251 12.14 -6.18 -24.32
C ASN A 251 12.67 -4.75 -24.10
N PHE A 252 11.87 -3.88 -23.47
CA PHE A 252 12.26 -2.50 -23.13
C PHE A 252 13.06 -2.37 -21.83
N ASN A 253 12.99 -3.37 -20.94
CA ASN A 253 13.74 -3.38 -19.67
C ASN A 253 15.25 -3.49 -19.89
N VAL A 254 16.01 -2.92 -18.96
CA VAL A 254 17.47 -3.10 -18.83
C VAL A 254 17.77 -4.12 -17.73
N TYR A 255 18.66 -5.06 -18.01
CA TYR A 255 19.09 -6.08 -17.06
C TYR A 255 20.60 -5.99 -16.83
N GLN A 256 20.99 -5.95 -15.55
CA GLN A 256 22.38 -5.96 -15.09
C GLN A 256 22.86 -7.38 -14.78
N THR A 257 24.18 -7.55 -14.64
CA THR A 257 24.81 -8.82 -14.21
C THR A 257 24.12 -9.41 -12.98
N GLY A 258 23.67 -10.66 -13.09
CA GLY A 258 23.01 -11.40 -12.02
C GLY A 258 21.50 -11.17 -11.90
N ASN A 259 20.89 -10.25 -12.65
CA ASN A 259 19.43 -10.10 -12.71
C ASN A 259 18.78 -11.35 -13.31
N THR A 260 17.58 -11.70 -12.84
CA THR A 260 16.85 -12.91 -13.25
C THR A 260 15.51 -12.57 -13.87
N VAL A 261 15.13 -13.31 -14.91
CA VAL A 261 13.85 -13.17 -15.62
C VAL A 261 13.22 -14.53 -15.91
N GLU A 262 11.90 -14.56 -15.98
CA GLU A 262 11.12 -15.69 -16.49
C GLU A 262 10.79 -15.48 -17.97
N TYR A 263 11.03 -16.51 -18.78
CA TYR A 263 10.70 -16.52 -20.20
C TYR A 263 10.40 -17.95 -20.66
N ASN A 264 9.30 -18.17 -21.38
CA ASN A 264 8.85 -19.49 -21.85
C ASN A 264 8.89 -20.57 -20.74
N ASN A 265 8.39 -20.27 -19.54
CA ASN A 265 8.37 -21.17 -18.37
C ASN A 265 9.77 -21.64 -17.90
N HIS A 266 10.80 -20.82 -18.10
CA HIS A 266 12.17 -21.05 -17.61
C HIS A 266 12.76 -19.77 -17.00
N THR A 267 13.55 -19.90 -15.93
CA THR A 267 14.25 -18.77 -15.31
C THR A 267 15.66 -18.62 -15.87
N TYR A 268 15.98 -17.42 -16.36
CA TYR A 268 17.28 -17.05 -16.92
C TYR A 268 17.97 -15.99 -16.07
N ARG A 269 19.30 -16.03 -16.01
CA ARG A 269 20.18 -15.02 -15.39
C ARG A 269 20.95 -14.26 -16.46
N ALA A 270 21.01 -12.93 -16.35
CA ALA A 270 21.86 -12.08 -17.17
C ALA A 270 23.33 -12.22 -16.73
N LYS A 271 24.24 -12.57 -17.66
CA LYS A 271 25.68 -12.72 -17.39
C LYS A 271 26.44 -11.39 -17.36
N TRP A 272 25.87 -10.36 -18.00
CA TRP A 272 26.34 -8.99 -18.06
C TRP A 272 25.17 -8.08 -18.49
N TYR A 273 25.41 -6.78 -18.64
CA TYR A 273 24.42 -5.81 -19.12
C TYR A 273 23.73 -6.27 -20.43
N THR A 274 22.40 -6.26 -20.46
CA THR A 274 21.61 -6.55 -21.66
C THR A 274 20.30 -5.74 -21.68
N LYS A 275 19.83 -5.43 -22.89
CA LYS A 275 18.52 -4.82 -23.19
C LYS A 275 18.04 -5.38 -24.52
N ASN A 276 16.75 -5.74 -24.62
CA ASN A 276 16.11 -6.29 -25.84
C ASN A 276 16.68 -7.63 -26.38
N ASP A 277 17.72 -8.22 -25.78
CA ASP A 277 18.18 -9.57 -26.13
C ASP A 277 17.22 -10.64 -25.57
N THR A 278 16.67 -11.51 -26.44
CA THR A 278 15.72 -12.55 -26.01
C THR A 278 16.41 -13.70 -25.25
N PRO A 279 15.89 -14.12 -24.08
CA PRO A 279 16.39 -15.30 -23.36
C PRO A 279 16.24 -16.59 -24.17
N GLY A 280 17.10 -17.57 -23.88
CA GLY A 280 17.22 -18.81 -24.66
C GLY A 280 17.91 -18.66 -26.03
N THR A 281 17.85 -17.49 -26.67
CA THR A 281 18.49 -17.22 -27.97
C THR A 281 19.84 -16.52 -27.82
N ALA A 282 19.92 -15.46 -27.02
CA ALA A 282 21.14 -14.67 -26.89
C ALA A 282 22.11 -15.24 -25.85
N ASN A 283 23.42 -15.21 -26.16
CA ASN A 283 24.47 -15.77 -25.29
C ASN A 283 24.66 -14.99 -23.97
N VAL A 284 24.07 -13.80 -23.85
CA VAL A 284 24.04 -12.97 -22.63
C VAL A 284 23.27 -13.63 -21.48
N TRP A 285 22.37 -14.57 -21.79
CA TRP A 285 21.53 -15.27 -20.82
C TRP A 285 22.09 -16.65 -20.43
N GLU A 286 21.89 -17.01 -19.17
CA GLU A 286 22.22 -18.31 -18.56
C GLU A 286 20.92 -18.95 -18.09
N LEU A 287 20.58 -20.17 -18.54
CA LEU A 287 19.46 -20.92 -17.97
C LEU A 287 19.84 -21.39 -16.57
N ILE A 288 19.04 -21.08 -15.56
CA ILE A 288 19.32 -21.46 -14.16
C ILE A 288 18.72 -22.85 -13.86
N ASN A 289 17.45 -23.04 -14.24
CA ASN A 289 16.58 -24.17 -13.94
C ASN A 289 16.18 -24.34 -12.47
#